data_AF-A0A813ZU44-F1
#
_entry.id   AF-A0A813ZU44-F1
#
_cell.length_a   1.000
_cell.length_b   1.000
_cell.length_c   1.000
_cell.angle_alpha   90.00
_cell.angle_beta   90.00
_cell.angle_gamma   90.00
#
_symmetry.space_group_name_H-M   'P 1'
#
loop_
_entity.id
_entity.type
_entity.pdbx_description
1 polymer ?
#
loop_
_entity_poly.entity_id
_entity_poly.type
_entity_poly.pdbx_seq_one_letter_code
_entity_poly.pdbx_strand_id
1 'polypeptide(L)'
;RKSDKVEEYEAIKNFNDAKTTENCVLIFEGDYGGQIYLTCPMKYVQCNEQILKQLLNDIDKLQWDDEEGCRMYYEIHKIGDDIIGGMSGGHVNDHLWIHDEINTEIKQQIQDVIDGKKEKIYI
;
A
#
# COMPACT_ATOMS: atom_id res chain seq x y z
N ARG A 1 17.38 -7.64 -31.86
CA ARG A 1 16.24 -7.87 -30.96
C ARG A 1 16.81 -8.33 -29.63
N LYS A 2 16.88 -7.45 -28.62
CA LYS A 2 17.25 -7.88 -27.27
C LYS A 2 16.06 -8.67 -26.74
N SER A 3 16.33 -9.87 -26.25
CA SER A 3 15.33 -10.69 -25.58
C SER A 3 15.04 -9.98 -24.25
N ASP A 4 13.83 -9.46 -24.10
CA ASP A 4 13.34 -9.04 -22.79
C ASP A 4 13.31 -10.31 -21.94
N LYS A 5 14.22 -10.38 -20.95
CA LYS A 5 14.11 -11.39 -19.90
C LYS A 5 12.81 -11.07 -19.19
N VAL A 6 11.83 -11.98 -19.28
CA VAL A 6 10.73 -12.00 -18.33
C VAL A 6 11.39 -12.33 -17.00
N GLU A 7 11.56 -11.33 -16.14
CA GLU A 7 11.94 -11.56 -14.75
C GLU A 7 10.84 -12.45 -14.16
N GLU A 8 11.22 -13.63 -13.65
CA GLU A 8 10.28 -14.51 -12.98
C GLU A 8 9.67 -13.75 -11.80
N TYR A 9 8.34 -13.68 -11.77
CA TYR A 9 7.62 -13.09 -10.65
C TYR A 9 7.90 -13.91 -9.39
N GLU A 10 8.66 -13.33 -8.46
CA GLU A 10 8.80 -13.85 -7.11
C GLU A 10 7.89 -13.04 -6.17
N ALA A 11 6.83 -13.68 -5.69
CA ALA A 11 5.94 -13.07 -4.70
C ALA A 11 6.74 -12.75 -3.43
N ILE A 12 6.68 -11.50 -2.98
CA ILE A 12 7.28 -11.08 -1.71
C ILE A 12 6.35 -11.51 -0.58
N LYS A 13 6.79 -12.50 0.20
CA LYS A 13 5.88 -13.26 1.09
C LYS A 13 5.71 -12.65 2.46
N ASN A 14 6.61 -11.78 2.90
CA ASN A 14 6.58 -11.22 4.26
C ASN A 14 7.22 -9.83 4.33
N PHE A 15 6.88 -9.13 5.41
CA PHE A 15 7.35 -7.78 5.70
C PHE A 15 8.87 -7.61 5.72
N ASN A 16 9.62 -8.58 6.25
CA ASN A 16 11.08 -8.46 6.36
C ASN A 16 11.74 -8.52 4.98
N ASP A 17 11.31 -9.46 4.14
CA ASP A 17 11.78 -9.57 2.75
C ASP A 17 11.41 -8.32 1.96
N ALA A 18 10.17 -7.83 2.14
CA ALA A 18 9.68 -6.59 1.54
C ALA A 18 10.53 -5.38 1.93
N LYS A 19 10.98 -5.30 3.20
CA LYS A 19 11.82 -4.20 3.68
C LYS A 19 13.21 -4.17 3.08
N THR A 20 13.78 -5.33 2.74
CA THR A 20 15.13 -5.44 2.19
C THR A 20 15.16 -5.50 0.66
N THR A 21 14.01 -5.68 0.01
CA THR A 21 13.90 -5.79 -1.45
C THR A 21 13.85 -4.40 -2.10
N GLU A 22 14.74 -4.17 -3.07
CA GLU A 22 14.76 -2.92 -3.84
C GLU A 22 13.47 -2.78 -4.66
N ASN A 23 12.93 -1.55 -4.75
CA ASN A 23 11.68 -1.25 -5.45
C ASN A 23 10.44 -2.02 -4.95
N CYS A 24 10.51 -2.61 -3.76
CA CYS A 24 9.33 -3.18 -3.13
C CYS A 24 8.39 -2.08 -2.65
N VAL A 25 7.11 -2.23 -2.99
CA VAL A 25 6.02 -1.31 -2.67
C VAL A 25 4.99 -2.06 -1.82
N LEU A 26 4.58 -1.41 -0.74
CA LEU A 26 3.39 -1.76 0.04
C LEU A 26 2.16 -1.31 -0.73
N ILE A 27 1.19 -2.20 -0.92
CA ILE A 27 -0.09 -1.88 -1.56
C ILE A 27 -1.21 -2.29 -0.61
N PHE A 28 -2.12 -1.36 -0.36
CA PHE A 28 -3.40 -1.63 0.29
C PHE A 28 -4.51 -1.48 -0.73
N GLU A 29 -5.40 -2.46 -0.77
CA GLU A 29 -6.62 -2.41 -1.56
C GLU A 29 -7.83 -2.79 -0.72
N GLY A 30 -9.00 -2.39 -1.18
CA GLY A 30 -10.24 -3.02 -0.80
C GLY A 30 -11.24 -3.05 -1.93
N ASP A 31 -12.50 -3.33 -1.60
CA ASP A 31 -13.55 -3.66 -2.58
C ASP A 31 -13.10 -4.77 -3.55
N TYR A 32 -12.44 -5.81 -3.04
CA TYR A 32 -11.92 -6.94 -3.83
C TYR A 32 -10.95 -6.50 -4.96
N GLY A 33 -10.18 -5.43 -4.72
CA GLY A 33 -9.31 -4.80 -5.71
C GLY A 33 -9.97 -3.65 -6.49
N GLY A 34 -11.22 -3.31 -6.15
CA GLY A 34 -11.99 -2.21 -6.70
C GLY A 34 -11.47 -0.83 -6.31
N GLN A 35 -10.67 -0.72 -5.25
CA GLN A 35 -10.00 0.51 -4.87
C GLN A 35 -8.62 0.24 -4.28
N ILE A 36 -7.58 0.90 -4.80
CA ILE A 36 -6.29 0.99 -4.12
C ILE A 36 -6.38 2.12 -3.10
N TYR A 37 -6.16 1.83 -1.83
CA TYR A 37 -6.19 2.86 -0.78
C TYR A 37 -4.89 3.67 -0.74
N LEU A 38 -3.76 2.97 -0.79
CA LEU A 38 -2.44 3.58 -0.77
C LEU A 38 -1.41 2.69 -1.44
N THR A 39 -0.33 3.33 -1.88
CA THR A 39 0.92 2.66 -2.22
C THR A 39 2.06 3.34 -1.48
N CYS A 40 3.08 2.59 -1.06
CA CYS A 40 4.24 3.19 -0.40
C CYS A 40 5.49 2.34 -0.65
N PRO A 41 6.58 2.91 -1.20
CA PRO A 41 7.84 2.17 -1.26
C PRO A 41 8.28 1.75 0.15
N MET A 42 8.57 0.46 0.33
CA MET A 42 8.83 -0.15 1.65
C MET A 42 9.98 0.52 2.42
N LYS A 43 10.93 1.14 1.71
CA LYS A 43 12.01 1.93 2.32
C LYS A 43 11.50 3.11 3.17
N TYR A 44 10.31 3.64 2.91
CA TYR A 44 9.73 4.75 3.67
C TYR A 44 8.84 4.31 4.83
N VAL A 45 8.34 3.07 4.83
CA VAL A 45 7.49 2.54 5.91
C VAL A 45 8.30 2.39 7.20
N GLN A 46 8.03 3.16 8.24
CA GLN A 46 8.78 3.11 9.52
C GLN A 46 8.07 2.30 10.61
N CYS A 47 6.77 2.03 10.46
CA CYS A 47 6.02 1.19 11.38
C CYS A 47 6.22 -0.32 11.10
N ASN A 48 5.76 -1.15 12.03
CA ASN A 48 5.85 -2.61 11.92
C ASN A 48 4.61 -3.21 11.21
N GLU A 49 4.70 -4.47 10.81
CA GLU A 49 3.62 -5.16 10.08
C GLU A 49 2.29 -5.22 10.85
N GLN A 50 2.33 -5.33 12.18
CA GLN A 50 1.10 -5.36 12.99
C GLN A 50 0.35 -4.02 12.90
N ILE A 51 1.09 -2.91 12.94
CA ILE A 51 0.54 -1.56 12.77
C ILE A 51 -0.02 -1.37 11.36
N LEU A 52 0.64 -1.90 10.33
CA LEU A 52 0.12 -1.87 8.95
C LEU A 52 -1.20 -2.63 8.81
N LYS A 53 -1.31 -3.82 9.40
CA LYS A 53 -2.56 -4.60 9.42
C LYS A 53 -3.69 -3.83 10.12
N GLN A 54 -3.39 -3.16 11.23
CA GLN A 54 -4.35 -2.30 11.90
C GLN A 54 -4.76 -1.11 11.02
N LEU A 55 -3.80 -0.45 10.37
CA LEU A 55 -4.04 0.67 9.47
C LEU A 55 -4.95 0.29 8.31
N LEU A 56 -4.75 -0.89 7.69
CA LEU A 56 -5.63 -1.40 6.64
C LEU A 56 -7.08 -1.50 7.14
N ASN A 57 -7.28 -2.16 8.28
CA ASN A 57 -8.61 -2.33 8.86
C ASN A 57 -9.27 -1.00 9.21
N ASP A 58 -8.50 -0.02 9.71
CA ASP A 58 -9.05 1.29 10.04
C ASP A 58 -9.46 2.08 8.79
N ILE A 59 -8.68 1.99 7.70
CA ILE A 59 -9.02 2.61 6.41
C ILE A 59 -10.25 1.92 5.83
N ASP A 60 -10.29 0.59 5.81
CA ASP A 60 -11.39 -0.18 5.22
C ASP A 60 -12.73 0.15 5.91
N LYS A 61 -12.76 0.22 7.24
CA LYS A 61 -13.93 0.65 8.03
C LYS A 61 -14.51 2.00 7.63
N LEU A 62 -13.69 2.89 7.06
CA LEU A 62 -14.10 4.21 6.61
C LEU A 62 -14.51 4.25 5.14
N GLN A 63 -14.12 3.26 4.34
CA GLN A 63 -14.35 3.24 2.90
C GLN A 63 -15.47 2.26 2.53
N TRP A 64 -15.34 1.00 2.94
CA TRP A 64 -16.24 -0.09 2.53
C TRP A 64 -16.81 -0.90 3.70
N ASP A 65 -16.12 -0.93 4.84
CA ASP A 65 -16.47 -1.75 6.02
C ASP A 65 -16.65 -3.23 5.64
N ASP A 66 -15.70 -3.77 4.87
CA ASP A 66 -15.65 -5.15 4.39
C ASP A 66 -14.25 -5.74 4.56
N GLU A 67 -14.01 -6.31 5.74
CA GLU A 67 -12.74 -6.94 6.09
C GLU A 67 -12.33 -8.09 5.13
N GLU A 68 -13.29 -8.77 4.48
CA GLU A 68 -13.00 -9.82 3.49
C GLU A 68 -12.57 -9.25 2.13
N GLY A 69 -13.05 -8.04 1.83
CA GLY A 69 -12.76 -7.32 0.59
C GLY A 69 -11.41 -6.61 0.59
N CYS A 70 -10.76 -6.44 1.74
CA CYS A 70 -9.51 -5.70 1.88
C CYS A 70 -8.25 -6.59 1.92
N ARG A 71 -7.13 -6.10 1.37
CA ARG A 71 -5.85 -6.82 1.35
C ARG A 71 -4.66 -5.90 1.48
N MET A 72 -3.63 -6.43 2.15
CA MET A 72 -2.28 -5.87 2.20
C MET A 72 -1.33 -6.85 1.52
N TYR A 73 -0.54 -6.35 0.57
CA TYR A 73 0.48 -7.14 -0.11
C TYR A 73 1.68 -6.29 -0.54
N TYR A 74 2.71 -6.97 -1.02
CA TYR A 74 3.98 -6.37 -1.40
C TYR A 74 4.35 -6.80 -2.81
N GLU A 75 4.69 -5.84 -3.67
CA GLU A 75 5.09 -6.11 -5.05
C GLU A 75 6.29 -5.24 -5.47
N ILE A 76 7.01 -5.68 -6.50
CA ILE A 76 8.11 -4.91 -7.08
C ILE A 76 7.54 -4.02 -8.17
N HIS A 77 7.62 -2.71 -7.96
CA HIS A 77 7.18 -1.70 -8.93
C HIS A 77 8.18 -0.55 -8.97
N LYS A 78 8.37 0.03 -10.15
CA LYS A 78 9.18 1.24 -10.33
C LYS A 78 8.36 2.47 -9.97
N ILE A 79 9.06 3.52 -9.55
CA ILE A 79 8.44 4.85 -9.42
C ILE A 79 7.89 5.27 -10.78
N GLY A 80 6.65 5.72 -10.79
CA GLY A 80 5.89 6.07 -11.99
C GLY A 80 5.05 4.93 -12.55
N ASP A 81 5.13 3.72 -12.00
CA ASP A 81 4.23 2.62 -12.37
C ASP A 81 2.83 2.85 -11.78
N ASP A 82 1.82 2.39 -12.50
CA ASP A 82 0.43 2.37 -12.07
C ASP A 82 0.06 0.98 -11.55
N ILE A 83 -0.63 0.94 -10.41
CA ILE A 83 -1.25 -0.27 -9.88
C ILE A 83 -2.65 -0.38 -10.45
N ILE A 84 -2.90 -1.48 -11.16
CA ILE A 84 -4.23 -1.76 -11.72
C ILE A 84 -5.19 -1.99 -10.55
N GLY A 85 -6.27 -1.23 -10.54
CA GLY A 85 -7.40 -1.39 -9.64
C GLY A 85 -8.62 -0.69 -10.21
N GLY A 86 -9.77 -0.88 -9.58
CA GLY A 86 -10.94 -0.05 -9.86
C GLY A 86 -10.73 1.40 -9.41
N MET A 87 -11.71 2.27 -9.65
CA MET A 87 -11.72 3.67 -9.20
C MET A 87 -10.47 4.51 -9.58
N SER A 88 -9.84 4.19 -10.72
CA SER A 88 -8.59 4.82 -11.24
C SER A 88 -7.28 4.20 -10.73
N GLY A 89 -7.35 3.14 -9.93
CA GLY A 89 -6.17 2.37 -9.50
C GLY A 89 -5.31 3.11 -8.47
N GLY A 90 -4.02 2.78 -8.46
CA GLY A 90 -3.04 3.42 -7.59
C GLY A 90 -1.80 3.87 -8.37
N HIS A 91 -1.01 4.77 -7.78
CA HIS A 91 0.21 5.27 -8.39
C HIS A 91 1.40 5.03 -7.48
N VAL A 92 2.50 4.51 -8.02
CA VAL A 92 3.75 4.34 -7.27
C VAL A 92 4.57 5.61 -7.38
N ASN A 93 4.54 6.42 -6.32
CA ASN A 93 5.35 7.63 -6.24
C ASN A 93 6.67 7.39 -5.50
N ASP A 94 7.52 8.41 -5.45
CA ASP A 94 8.76 8.37 -4.69
C ASP A 94 8.56 8.44 -3.17
N HIS A 95 7.30 8.44 -2.68
CA HIS A 95 6.87 8.47 -1.28
C HIS A 95 5.51 7.75 -1.13
N LEU A 96 4.79 8.01 -0.05
CA LEU A 96 3.41 7.56 0.16
C LEU A 96 2.46 8.22 -0.85
N TRP A 97 1.71 7.42 -1.59
CA TRP A 97 0.54 7.84 -2.35
C TRP A 97 -0.72 7.35 -1.65
N ILE A 98 -1.77 8.18 -1.60
CA ILE A 98 -3.05 7.83 -0.98
C ILE A 98 -4.17 8.25 -1.93
N HIS A 99 -5.14 7.38 -2.13
CA HIS A 99 -6.30 7.59 -2.99
C HIS A 99 -7.04 8.90 -2.68
N ASP A 100 -7.56 9.56 -3.71
CA ASP A 100 -8.12 10.91 -3.57
C ASP A 100 -9.44 11.00 -2.82
N GLU A 101 -10.24 9.94 -2.86
CA GLU A 101 -11.48 9.80 -2.09
C GLU A 101 -11.26 9.75 -0.56
N ILE A 102 -10.04 9.45 -0.08
CA ILE A 102 -9.74 9.46 1.35
C ILE A 102 -9.64 10.91 1.83
N ASN A 103 -10.38 11.26 2.88
CA ASN A 103 -10.41 12.64 3.38
C ASN A 103 -9.01 13.14 3.80
N THR A 104 -8.77 14.46 3.74
CA THR A 104 -7.46 15.06 4.01
C THR A 104 -6.95 14.84 5.46
N GLU A 105 -7.85 14.82 6.44
CA GLU A 105 -7.48 14.57 7.85
C GLU A 105 -6.97 13.14 8.05
N ILE A 106 -7.69 12.17 7.49
CA ILE A 106 -7.33 10.75 7.49
C ILE A 106 -6.05 10.54 6.69
N LYS A 107 -5.85 11.19 5.53
CA LYS A 107 -4.58 11.16 4.80
C LYS A 107 -3.38 11.54 5.68
N GLN A 108 -3.52 12.59 6.49
CA GLN A 108 -2.46 12.99 7.41
C GLN A 108 -2.22 11.94 8.51
N GLN A 109 -3.28 11.34 9.05
CA GLN A 109 -3.13 10.27 10.04
C GLN A 109 -2.50 9.01 9.45
N ILE A 110 -2.83 8.63 8.21
CA ILE A 110 -2.17 7.54 7.48
C ILE A 110 -0.67 7.82 7.36
N GLN A 111 -0.28 9.03 6.92
CA GLN A 111 1.12 9.41 6.85
C GLN A 111 1.81 9.30 8.22
N ASP A 112 1.17 9.76 9.29
CA ASP A 112 1.72 9.66 10.65
C ASP A 112 1.94 8.19 11.07
N VAL A 113 1.04 7.27 10.69
CA VAL A 113 1.19 5.84 10.97
C VAL A 113 2.32 5.24 10.14
N ILE A 114 2.40 5.55 8.84
CA ILE A 114 3.49 5.09 7.96
C ILE A 114 4.85 5.58 8.47
N ASP A 115 4.92 6.82 8.95
CA ASP A 115 6.13 7.42 9.54
C ASP A 115 6.46 6.87 10.95
N GLY A 116 5.64 5.97 11.50
CA GLY A 116 5.83 5.41 12.84
C GLY A 116 5.58 6.41 13.98
N LYS A 117 4.87 7.51 13.70
CA LYS A 117 4.50 8.55 14.68
C LYS A 117 3.20 8.20 15.43
N LYS A 118 2.37 7.34 14.85
CA LYS A 118 1.11 6.83 15.42
C LYS A 118 0.99 5.33 15.22
N GLU A 119 0.19 4.70 16.06
CA GLU A 119 -0.09 3.27 15.99
C GLU A 119 -1.39 2.95 15.23
N LYS A 120 -2.26 3.95 15.01
CA LYS A 120 -3.55 3.83 14.32
C LYS A 120 -4.12 5.19 13.91
N ILE A 121 -5.16 5.19 13.10
CA ILE A 121 -5.98 6.39 12.83
C ILE A 121 -7.13 6.50 13.85
N TYR A 122 -7.62 7.71 14.05
CA TYR A 122 -8.75 8.03 14.91
C TYR A 122 -9.86 8.67 14.07
N ILE A 123 -11.08 8.19 14.29
CA ILE A 123 -12.31 8.57 13.61
C ILE A 123 -13.12 9.50 14.51
#